data_AF-A0A819DRU1-F1
#
_entry.id   AF-A0A819DRU1-F1
#
_cell.length_a   1.000
_cell.length_b   1.000
_cell.length_c   1.000
_cell.angle_alpha   90.00
_cell.angle_beta   90.00
_cell.angle_gamma   90.00
#
_symmetry.space_group_name_H-M   'P 1'
#
loop_
_entity.id
_entity.type
_entity.pdbx_description
1 polymer ?
#
loop_
_entity_poly.entity_id
_entity_poly.type
_entity_poly.pdbx_seq_one_letter_code
_entity_poly.pdbx_strand_id
1 'polypeptide(L)'
;MHTINKVIFSNLNIGNLATVKYLVEQHQISVNILDVNRQTPLYAACEGGFLEIVKYLLDSTNADPTRKTAKGYNCLDIAIAKHQPKIVERLLKYPEWRTLMESAQYEGSDVPITPMRRLIISMPEIAYELIDKHFTTTIGDVDQPKHLIKYDYTFIDDFYNVCDWLLG
;
A
#
# COMPACT_ATOMS: atom_id res chain seq x y z
N MET A 1 17.39 -22.44 -4.57
CA MET A 1 16.63 -21.17 -4.37
C MET A 1 15.11 -21.36 -4.38
N HIS A 2 14.54 -22.19 -5.27
CA HIS A 2 13.07 -22.34 -5.39
C HIS A 2 12.36 -22.85 -4.12
N THR A 3 12.99 -23.75 -3.36
CA THR A 3 12.41 -24.31 -2.12
C THR A 3 12.31 -23.27 -0.99
N ILE A 4 13.33 -22.44 -0.81
CA ILE A 4 13.39 -21.45 0.29
C ILE A 4 12.33 -20.35 0.09
N ASN A 5 12.15 -19.87 -1.15
CA ASN A 5 11.09 -18.90 -1.46
C ASN A 5 9.71 -19.49 -1.16
N LYS A 6 9.46 -20.75 -1.55
CA LYS A 6 8.20 -21.42 -1.23
C LYS A 6 7.95 -21.52 0.28
N VAL A 7 9.00 -21.78 1.06
CA VAL A 7 8.92 -21.87 2.53
C VAL A 7 8.62 -20.52 3.18
N ILE A 8 9.23 -19.42 2.74
CA ILE A 8 8.90 -18.11 3.31
C ILE A 8 7.45 -17.72 2.98
N PHE A 9 6.99 -17.93 1.74
CA PHE A 9 5.58 -17.66 1.37
C PHE A 9 4.57 -18.52 2.13
N SER A 10 4.87 -19.80 2.39
CA SER A 10 3.99 -20.62 3.25
C SER A 10 3.93 -20.10 4.68
N ASN A 11 5.04 -19.59 5.23
CA ASN A 11 5.08 -19.01 6.58
C ASN A 11 4.35 -17.66 6.65
N LEU A 12 4.39 -16.89 5.57
CA LEU A 12 3.63 -15.65 5.44
C LEU A 12 2.13 -15.92 5.42
N ASN A 13 1.67 -17.00 4.78
CA ASN A 13 0.24 -17.35 4.74
C ASN A 13 -0.33 -17.80 6.10
N ILE A 14 0.53 -18.31 7.00
CA ILE A 14 0.14 -18.74 8.36
C ILE A 14 0.47 -17.70 9.43
N GLY A 15 1.14 -16.60 9.08
CA GLY A 15 1.48 -15.53 10.04
C GLY A 15 2.65 -15.84 10.96
N ASN A 16 3.55 -16.75 10.59
CA ASN A 16 4.66 -17.14 11.46
C ASN A 16 5.84 -16.13 11.38
N LEU A 17 5.73 -15.05 12.17
CA LEU A 17 6.74 -13.99 12.23
C LEU A 17 8.13 -14.52 12.61
N ALA A 18 8.23 -15.42 13.59
CA ALA A 18 9.52 -15.92 14.09
C ALA A 18 10.32 -16.61 12.98
N THR A 19 9.65 -17.47 12.21
CA THR A 19 10.26 -18.14 11.06
C THR A 19 10.59 -17.16 9.95
N VAL A 20 9.73 -16.18 9.66
CA VAL A 20 10.01 -15.15 8.64
C VAL A 20 11.27 -14.35 9.01
N LYS A 21 11.39 -13.89 10.27
CA LYS A 21 12.60 -13.19 10.75
C LYS A 21 13.85 -14.05 10.62
N TYR A 22 13.78 -15.28 11.11
CA TYR A 22 14.88 -16.24 11.02
C TYR A 22 15.33 -16.46 9.57
N LEU A 23 14.37 -16.65 8.66
CA LEU A 23 14.65 -16.85 7.24
C LEU A 23 15.27 -15.62 6.57
N VAL A 24 14.78 -14.42 6.87
CA VAL A 24 15.33 -13.18 6.30
C VAL A 24 16.73 -12.91 6.83
N GLU A 25 16.95 -13.03 8.14
CA GLU A 25 18.22 -12.70 8.80
C GLU A 25 19.31 -13.73 8.55
N GLN A 26 19.00 -15.02 8.69
CA GLN A 26 20.00 -16.09 8.62
C GLN A 26 20.31 -16.52 7.20
N HIS A 27 19.31 -16.52 6.32
CA HIS A 27 19.48 -16.93 4.92
C HIS A 27 19.61 -15.75 3.95
N GLN A 28 19.64 -14.51 4.44
CA GLN A 28 19.79 -13.29 3.65
C GLN A 28 18.83 -13.25 2.46
N ILE A 29 17.59 -13.71 2.70
CA ILE A 29 16.57 -13.77 1.66
C ILE A 29 16.18 -12.35 1.28
N SER A 30 16.20 -12.06 -0.01
CA SER A 30 15.67 -10.79 -0.51
C SER A 30 14.17 -10.70 -0.20
N VAL A 31 13.77 -9.65 0.49
CA VAL A 31 12.36 -9.36 0.84
C VAL A 31 11.52 -8.91 -0.37
N ASN A 32 12.17 -8.75 -1.52
CA ASN A 32 11.56 -8.39 -2.80
C ASN A 32 11.53 -9.58 -3.78
N ILE A 33 11.59 -10.82 -3.27
CA ILE A 33 11.33 -12.01 -4.09
C ILE A 33 9.89 -12.02 -4.58
N LEU A 34 9.66 -12.72 -5.69
CA LEU A 34 8.36 -12.90 -6.28
C LEU A 34 7.96 -14.37 -6.21
N ASP A 35 6.71 -14.63 -5.83
CA ASP A 35 6.11 -15.95 -5.91
C ASP A 35 5.61 -16.27 -7.34
N VAL A 36 4.89 -17.39 -7.51
CA VAL A 36 4.31 -17.81 -8.78
C VAL A 36 3.30 -16.82 -9.37
N ASN A 37 2.65 -16.01 -8.53
CA ASN A 37 1.69 -14.97 -8.89
C ASN A 37 2.33 -13.58 -8.98
N ARG A 38 3.66 -13.51 -8.93
CA ARG A 38 4.43 -12.27 -8.80
C ARG A 38 4.07 -11.45 -7.55
N GLN A 39 3.68 -12.12 -6.46
CA GLN A 39 3.43 -11.50 -5.17
C GLN A 39 4.74 -11.34 -4.40
N THR A 40 4.91 -10.19 -3.76
CA THR A 40 6.01 -9.96 -2.83
C THR A 40 5.66 -10.53 -1.44
N PRO A 41 6.67 -10.81 -0.60
CA PRO A 41 6.46 -11.12 0.82
C PRO A 41 5.55 -10.13 1.54
N LEU A 42 5.71 -8.83 1.23
CA LEU A 42 4.88 -7.78 1.80
C LEU A 42 3.42 -7.87 1.33
N TYR A 43 3.18 -8.17 0.04
CA TYR A 43 1.83 -8.43 -0.46
C TYR A 43 1.18 -9.59 0.28
N ALA A 44 1.87 -10.73 0.43
CA ALA A 44 1.32 -11.90 1.12
C ALA A 44 1.03 -11.61 2.61
N ALA A 45 1.89 -10.83 3.27
CA ALA A 45 1.65 -10.40 4.65
C ALA A 45 0.41 -9.50 4.78
N CYS A 46 0.18 -8.60 3.82
CA CYS A 46 -1.03 -7.78 3.73
C CYS A 46 -2.26 -8.64 3.41
N GLU A 47 -2.17 -9.57 2.47
CA GLU A 47 -3.28 -10.48 2.14
C GLU A 47 -3.72 -11.32 3.35
N GLY A 48 -2.76 -11.80 4.14
CA GLY A 48 -3.01 -12.56 5.37
C GLY A 48 -3.39 -11.73 6.60
N GLY A 49 -3.22 -10.41 6.56
CA GLY A 49 -3.57 -9.51 7.68
C GLY A 49 -2.56 -9.52 8.83
N PHE A 50 -1.32 -9.92 8.57
CA PHE A 50 -0.30 -10.08 9.60
C PHE A 50 0.45 -8.76 9.85
N LEU A 51 -0.18 -7.86 10.60
CA LEU A 51 0.35 -6.52 10.90
C LEU A 51 1.80 -6.52 11.40
N GLU A 52 2.15 -7.45 12.29
CA GLU A 52 3.52 -7.52 12.85
C GLU A 52 4.56 -7.95 11.82
N ILE A 53 4.18 -8.78 10.84
CA ILE A 53 5.03 -9.12 9.70
C ILE A 53 5.16 -7.92 8.77
N VAL A 54 4.07 -7.22 8.50
CA VAL A 54 4.09 -5.99 7.67
C VAL A 54 5.02 -4.94 8.29
N LYS A 55 4.91 -4.69 9.59
CA LYS A 55 5.81 -3.77 10.30
C LYS A 55 7.26 -4.23 10.19
N TYR A 56 7.55 -5.50 10.44
CA TYR A 56 8.91 -6.02 10.30
C TYR A 56 9.47 -5.85 8.88
N LEU A 57 8.68 -6.16 7.85
CA LEU A 57 9.11 -6.01 6.47
C LEU A 57 9.33 -4.54 6.09
N LEU A 58 8.48 -3.61 6.55
CA LEU A 58 8.64 -2.19 6.24
C LEU A 58 9.76 -1.52 7.04
N ASP A 59 9.90 -1.86 8.33
CA ASP A 59 10.79 -1.15 9.27
C ASP A 59 12.18 -1.77 9.34
N SER A 60 12.28 -3.09 9.18
CA SER A 60 13.52 -3.84 9.38
C SER A 60 14.13 -4.32 8.06
N THR A 61 13.45 -4.12 6.92
CA THR A 61 13.93 -4.58 5.62
C THR A 61 13.65 -3.55 4.52
N ASN A 62 14.38 -3.61 3.40
CA ASN A 62 14.17 -2.72 2.25
C ASN A 62 13.04 -3.23 1.34
N ALA A 63 11.91 -3.61 1.95
CA ALA A 63 10.75 -4.13 1.23
C ALA A 63 10.11 -2.99 0.42
N ASP A 64 9.90 -3.23 -0.86
CA ASP A 64 9.32 -2.26 -1.78
C ASP A 64 7.79 -2.45 -1.85
N PRO A 65 7.00 -1.52 -1.26
CA PRO A 65 5.54 -1.64 -1.24
C PRO A 65 4.89 -1.29 -2.58
N THR A 66 5.62 -0.62 -3.49
CA THR A 66 5.10 -0.15 -4.77
C THR A 66 4.97 -1.27 -5.81
N ARG A 67 5.60 -2.42 -5.53
CA ARG A 67 5.58 -3.59 -6.43
C ARG A 67 4.18 -4.13 -6.66
N LYS A 68 3.85 -4.24 -7.94
CA LYS A 68 2.58 -4.76 -8.45
C LYS A 68 2.67 -6.25 -8.73
N THR A 69 1.60 -6.97 -8.40
CA THR A 69 1.41 -8.39 -8.70
C THR A 69 1.15 -8.61 -10.20
N ALA A 70 1.05 -9.87 -10.64
CA ALA A 70 0.68 -10.19 -12.03
C ALA A 70 -0.69 -9.61 -12.44
N LYS A 71 -1.55 -9.31 -11.47
CA LYS A 71 -2.87 -8.70 -11.67
C LYS A 71 -2.85 -7.17 -11.59
N GLY A 72 -1.69 -6.54 -11.43
CA GLY A 72 -1.55 -5.09 -11.31
C GLY A 72 -1.70 -4.55 -9.89
N TYR A 73 -2.26 -5.32 -8.94
CA TYR A 73 -2.46 -4.87 -7.55
C TYR A 73 -1.17 -4.73 -6.76
N ASN A 74 -1.07 -3.69 -5.94
CA ASN A 74 -0.01 -3.52 -4.95
C ASN A 74 -0.45 -4.04 -3.55
N CYS A 75 0.41 -3.88 -2.54
CA CYS A 75 0.11 -4.34 -1.18
C CYS A 75 -0.99 -3.52 -0.48
N LEU A 76 -1.18 -2.25 -0.86
CA LEU A 76 -2.22 -1.38 -0.33
C LEU A 76 -3.59 -1.81 -0.84
N ASP A 77 -3.70 -2.10 -2.14
CA ASP A 77 -4.93 -2.55 -2.79
C ASP A 77 -5.53 -3.78 -2.09
N ILE A 78 -4.70 -4.78 -1.79
CA ILE A 78 -5.16 -6.01 -1.11
C ILE A 78 -5.49 -5.75 0.36
N ALA A 79 -4.77 -4.87 1.05
CA ALA A 79 -5.09 -4.51 2.44
C ALA A 79 -6.46 -3.82 2.55
N ILE A 80 -6.78 -2.96 1.56
CA ILE A 80 -8.10 -2.32 1.46
C ILE A 80 -9.18 -3.36 1.14
N ALA A 81 -8.94 -4.21 0.12
CA ALA A 81 -9.89 -5.25 -0.29
C ALA A 81 -10.19 -6.28 0.81
N LYS A 82 -9.23 -6.52 1.71
CA LYS A 82 -9.37 -7.41 2.87
C LYS A 82 -9.92 -6.72 4.13
N HIS A 83 -10.30 -5.45 4.04
CA HIS A 83 -10.81 -4.65 5.17
C HIS A 83 -9.87 -4.58 6.37
N GLN A 84 -8.58 -4.29 6.15
CA GLN A 84 -7.56 -4.27 7.20
C GLN A 84 -7.07 -2.84 7.56
N PRO A 85 -7.82 -2.08 8.37
CA PRO A 85 -7.54 -0.67 8.64
C PRO A 85 -6.14 -0.42 9.23
N LYS A 86 -5.73 -1.25 10.20
CA LYS A 86 -4.42 -1.10 10.87
C LYS A 86 -3.22 -1.25 9.94
N ILE A 87 -3.33 -2.09 8.91
CA ILE A 87 -2.27 -2.30 7.91
C ILE A 87 -2.26 -1.13 6.94
N VAL A 88 -3.45 -0.69 6.49
CA VAL A 88 -3.62 0.49 5.65
C VAL A 88 -3.02 1.72 6.33
N GLU A 89 -3.38 2.01 7.57
CA GLU A 89 -2.79 3.11 8.36
C GLU A 89 -1.26 3.03 8.43
N ARG A 90 -0.72 1.82 8.61
CA ARG A 90 0.74 1.63 8.67
C ARG A 90 1.42 1.94 7.34
N LEU A 91 0.79 1.54 6.23
CA LEU A 91 1.26 1.80 4.86
C LEU A 91 1.14 3.29 4.52
N LEU A 92 0.05 3.95 4.89
CA LEU A 92 -0.17 5.38 4.65
C LEU A 92 0.79 6.28 5.48
N LYS A 93 1.29 5.78 6.61
CA LYS A 93 2.36 6.46 7.38
C LYS A 93 3.75 6.34 6.73
N TYR A 94 3.92 5.51 5.71
CA TYR A 94 5.21 5.32 5.04
C TYR A 94 5.48 6.49 4.08
N PRO A 95 6.71 7.03 3.97
CA PRO A 95 6.99 8.23 3.17
C PRO A 95 6.62 8.09 1.68
N GLU A 96 6.64 6.87 1.14
CA GLU A 96 6.31 6.56 -0.26
C GLU A 96 4.81 6.23 -0.46
N TRP A 97 3.93 6.60 0.48
CA TRP A 97 2.48 6.36 0.38
C TRP A 97 1.85 6.97 -0.87
N ARG A 98 2.39 8.07 -1.41
CA ARG A 98 1.92 8.68 -2.67
C ARG A 98 2.06 7.72 -3.84
N THR A 99 3.25 7.12 -4.01
CA THR A 99 3.51 6.13 -5.06
C THR A 99 2.68 4.86 -4.88
N LEU A 100 2.28 4.53 -3.64
CA LEU A 100 1.32 3.45 -3.38
C LEU A 100 -0.10 3.76 -3.86
N MET A 101 -0.47 5.04 -3.89
CA MET A 101 -1.77 5.47 -4.40
C MET A 101 -1.77 5.76 -5.91
N GLU A 102 -0.59 5.89 -6.53
CA GLU A 102 -0.39 5.99 -7.98
C GLU A 102 -0.54 4.60 -8.65
N SER A 103 -1.59 3.87 -8.27
CA SER A 103 -2.06 2.69 -8.99
C SER A 103 -3.48 2.93 -9.48
N ALA A 104 -3.76 2.60 -10.73
CA ALA A 104 -5.11 2.57 -11.25
C ALA A 104 -5.37 1.16 -11.80
N GLN A 105 -6.50 0.57 -11.43
CA GLN A 105 -6.90 -0.76 -11.89
C GLN A 105 -8.18 -0.65 -12.70
N TYR A 106 -8.31 -1.47 -13.74
CA TYR A 106 -9.55 -1.61 -14.51
C TYR A 106 -10.17 -2.96 -14.17
N GLU A 107 -11.20 -2.97 -13.31
CA GLU A 107 -11.96 -4.18 -13.00
C GLU A 107 -13.10 -4.39 -14.01
N GLY A 108 -12.76 -4.47 -15.30
CA GLY A 108 -13.75 -4.74 -16.37
C GLY A 108 -14.77 -3.62 -16.62
N SER A 109 -14.68 -2.50 -15.90
CA SER A 109 -15.39 -1.25 -16.18
C SER A 109 -14.47 -0.24 -16.87
N ASP A 110 -15.03 0.60 -17.75
CA ASP A 110 -14.30 1.72 -18.37
C ASP A 110 -13.85 2.78 -17.36
N VAL A 111 -14.36 2.72 -16.13
CA VAL A 111 -13.96 3.62 -15.06
C VAL A 111 -12.82 3.00 -14.25
N PRO A 112 -11.65 3.66 -14.17
CA PRO A 112 -10.55 3.18 -13.34
C PRO A 112 -10.95 3.21 -11.87
N ILE A 113 -10.54 2.17 -11.16
CA ILE A 113 -10.69 2.07 -9.71
C ILE A 113 -9.34 2.44 -9.10
N THR A 114 -9.27 3.65 -8.55
CA THR A 114 -8.12 4.14 -7.80
C THR A 114 -8.18 3.66 -6.33
N PRO A 115 -7.02 3.51 -5.65
CA PRO A 115 -6.94 3.19 -4.23
C PRO A 115 -7.74 4.17 -3.37
N MET A 116 -7.74 5.46 -3.72
CA MET A 116 -8.54 6.48 -3.02
C MET A 116 -10.04 6.20 -3.15
N ARG A 117 -10.52 5.87 -4.35
CA ARG A 117 -11.92 5.47 -4.52
C ARG A 117 -12.26 4.21 -3.72
N ARG A 118 -11.37 3.21 -3.68
CA ARG A 118 -11.57 2.03 -2.82
C ARG A 118 -11.60 2.40 -1.35
N LEU A 119 -10.71 3.28 -0.88
CA LEU A 119 -10.71 3.76 0.50
C LEU A 119 -12.02 4.46 0.85
N ILE A 120 -12.52 5.36 -0.01
CA ILE A 120 -13.79 6.06 0.24
C ILE A 120 -14.96 5.08 0.34
N ILE A 121 -14.98 4.05 -0.52
CA ILE A 121 -16.07 3.06 -0.55
C ILE A 121 -15.96 2.05 0.60
N SER A 122 -14.75 1.57 0.90
CA SER A 122 -14.52 0.44 1.81
C SER A 122 -14.13 0.87 3.24
N MET A 123 -13.49 2.02 3.41
CA MET A 123 -12.90 2.52 4.67
C MET A 123 -12.95 4.06 4.75
N PRO A 124 -14.15 4.67 4.87
CA PRO A 124 -14.31 6.12 4.80
C PRO A 124 -13.57 6.87 5.92
N GLU A 125 -13.41 6.27 7.11
CA GLU A 125 -12.70 6.89 8.23
C GLU A 125 -11.21 7.14 7.91
N ILE A 126 -10.54 6.13 7.34
CA ILE A 126 -9.14 6.27 6.93
C ILE A 126 -9.02 7.22 5.74
N ALA A 127 -9.96 7.16 4.80
CA ALA A 127 -10.00 8.10 3.67
C ALA A 127 -10.08 9.55 4.17
N TYR A 128 -10.93 9.81 5.17
CA TYR A 128 -11.07 11.13 5.77
C TYR A 128 -9.77 11.59 6.45
N GLU A 129 -9.17 10.76 7.31
CA GLU A 129 -7.90 11.08 7.97
C GLU A 129 -6.78 11.36 6.96
N LEU A 130 -6.73 10.54 5.89
CA LEU A 130 -5.75 10.68 4.83
C LEU A 130 -5.92 12.02 4.09
N ILE A 131 -7.15 12.38 3.72
CA ILE A 131 -7.48 13.66 3.07
C ILE A 131 -7.13 14.83 3.98
N ASP A 132 -7.60 14.81 5.22
CA ASP A 132 -7.39 15.89 6.17
C ASP A 132 -5.89 16.16 6.40
N LYS A 133 -5.11 15.10 6.61
CA LYS A 133 -3.71 15.20 6.99
C LYS A 133 -2.75 15.45 5.81
N HIS A 134 -3.05 14.92 4.62
CA HIS A 134 -2.08 14.90 3.52
C HIS A 134 -2.49 15.71 2.28
N PHE A 135 -3.76 16.13 2.18
CA PHE A 135 -4.28 16.88 1.04
C PHE A 135 -4.64 18.32 1.38
N THR A 136 -4.59 18.71 2.66
CA THR A 136 -4.76 20.10 3.07
C THR A 136 -3.39 20.75 3.29
N THR A 137 -3.13 21.87 2.63
CA THR A 137 -2.00 22.74 2.96
C THR A 137 -2.58 24.06 3.47
N THR A 138 -2.32 24.37 4.73
CA THR A 138 -2.66 25.66 5.31
C THR A 138 -1.65 26.69 4.82
N ILE A 139 -2.13 27.67 4.06
CA ILE A 139 -1.31 28.78 3.56
C ILE A 139 -1.66 30.00 4.41
N GLY A 140 -0.73 30.41 5.28
CA GLY A 140 -0.83 31.59 6.16
C GLY A 140 -0.66 31.28 7.65
N ASP A 141 -0.35 32.30 8.45
CA ASP A 141 -0.37 32.22 9.92
C ASP A 141 -1.81 32.12 10.44
N VAL A 142 -2.04 31.27 11.44
CA VAL A 142 -3.36 31.00 12.05
C VAL A 142 -4.02 32.30 12.57
N ASP A 143 -3.22 33.30 12.92
CA ASP A 143 -3.66 34.58 13.47
C ASP A 143 -3.97 35.66 12.41
N GLN A 144 -3.79 35.38 11.11
CA GLN A 144 -4.16 36.33 10.05
C GLN A 144 -5.54 36.01 9.46
N PRO A 145 -6.36 37.04 9.15
CA PRO A 145 -7.71 36.87 8.56
C PRO A 145 -7.71 36.30 7.13
N LYS A 146 -6.55 35.91 6.60
CA LYS A 146 -6.36 35.28 5.27
C LYS A 146 -5.84 33.85 5.39
N HIS A 147 -6.29 33.08 6.37
CA HIS A 147 -6.02 31.64 6.38
C HIS A 147 -6.71 31.02 5.16
N LEU A 148 -5.93 30.38 4.30
CA LEU A 148 -6.41 29.68 3.10
C LEU A 148 -6.06 28.20 3.25
N ILE A 149 -7.07 27.34 3.18
CA ILE A 149 -6.86 25.89 3.11
C ILE A 149 -6.87 25.51 1.63
N LYS A 150 -5.73 25.07 1.12
CA LYS A 150 -5.63 24.51 -0.22
C LYS A 150 -5.85 23.00 -0.16
N TYR A 151 -6.85 22.52 -0.87
CA TYR A 151 -7.11 21.10 -1.06
C TYR A 151 -6.44 20.62 -2.36
N ASP A 152 -5.71 19.52 -2.29
CA ASP A 152 -5.18 18.81 -3.44
C ASP A 152 -6.24 17.80 -3.92
N TYR A 153 -6.75 17.98 -5.15
CA TYR A 153 -7.77 17.10 -5.72
C TYR A 153 -7.19 16.03 -6.65
N THR A 154 -5.86 15.99 -6.83
CA THR A 154 -5.21 15.08 -7.80
C THR A 154 -5.59 13.62 -7.62
N PHE A 155 -5.60 13.11 -6.40
CA PHE A 155 -5.97 11.71 -6.14
C PHE A 155 -7.47 11.46 -5.96
N ILE A 156 -8.28 12.53 -5.92
CA ILE A 156 -9.75 12.45 -5.84
C ILE A 156 -10.37 12.50 -7.25
N ASP A 157 -9.70 13.17 -8.18
CA ASP A 157 -10.11 13.27 -9.57
C ASP A 157 -9.55 12.11 -10.42
N ASP A 158 -10.33 11.03 -10.47
CA ASP A 158 -10.03 9.81 -11.25
C ASP A 158 -10.05 10.04 -12.78
N PHE A 159 -10.49 11.20 -13.27
CA PHE A 159 -10.74 11.44 -14.70
C PHE A 159 -9.51 11.91 -15.49
N TYR A 160 -8.57 12.62 -14.84
CA TYR A 160 -7.44 13.25 -15.56
C TYR A 160 -6.08 12.60 -15.29
N ASN A 161 -5.87 12.01 -14.10
CA ASN A 161 -4.53 11.52 -13.71
C ASN A 161 -4.24 10.07 -14.12
N VAL A 162 -5.27 9.29 -14.45
CA VAL A 162 -5.09 7.88 -14.85
C VAL A 162 -4.38 7.77 -16.20
N CYS A 163 -4.55 8.73 -17.11
CA CYS A 163 -3.83 8.77 -18.37
C CYS A 163 -2.32 9.00 -18.18
N ASP A 164 -1.91 9.86 -17.24
CA ASP A 164 -0.50 10.13 -16.96
C ASP A 164 0.18 8.97 -16.22
N TRP A 165 -0.54 8.22 -15.39
CA TRP A 165 -0.01 7.04 -14.68
C TRP A 165 0.15 5.79 -15.54
N LEU A 166 -0.51 5.73 -16.69
CA LEU A 166 -0.43 4.60 -17.64
C LEU A 166 0.59 4.81 -18.75
N LEU A 167 1.10 6.03 -18.92
CA LEU A 167 2.03 6.42 -20.00
C LEU A 167 3.48 6.66 -19.55
N GLY A 168 3.77 6.55 -18.24
CA GLY A 168 5.12 6.60 -17.66
C GLY A 168 5.64 5.24 -17.23
#